data_AF-A0A2H0ESM6-F1
#
_entry.id   AF-A0A2H0ESM6-F1
#
_cell.length_a   1.000
_cell.length_b   1.000
_cell.length_c   1.000
_cell.angle_alpha   90.00
_cell.angle_beta   90.00
_cell.angle_gamma   90.00
#
_symmetry.space_group_name_H-M   'P 1'
#
loop_
_entity.id
_entity.type
_entity.pdbx_description
1 polymer ?
#
loop_
_entity_poly.entity_id
_entity_poly.type
_entity_poly.pdbx_seq_one_letter_code
_entity_poly.pdbx_strand_id
1 'polypeptide(L)'
;TLAPESLTQVGFQMSFAATVALVAAYEAAREAGWLAPRPGFWGRAARYGLGLLLTSAIAGLATAPFAAFHFNRLTSFGLIANLTAVPVMGAVVAPALAGAAALAPLGLEAWPLRIAGVGIDWILRVAETVAGWEGAARPIAAAPQVALWLITLGGLWLCLWRGRLRLAGLPALALAAALWLGGAPRPDLLIAPGGAAAGVMTPQGRALDPARPDRFAAETWLRRDGDAATVAEAAARPAFTAEGPWRVAPFGDGWEVRIFRGARLSALALTRQCAPKTVVLAPRIAPRVAAQAQAGAAAGPCLLLDRAGLAARGALALSGKGDRLVVEDATAGRAARLWRGAGAVSGADE
;
A
#
# COMPACT_ATOMS: atom_id res chain seq x y z
N THR A 1 22.36 1.57 20.77
CA THR A 1 21.36 2.66 20.72
C THR A 1 20.00 2.04 20.46
N LEU A 2 19.02 2.27 21.32
CA LEU A 2 17.65 1.79 21.09
C LEU A 2 16.98 2.76 20.11
N ALA A 3 16.50 2.25 18.97
CA ALA A 3 15.81 3.01 17.93
C ALA A 3 14.31 2.63 17.92
N PRO A 4 13.49 3.17 18.85
CA PRO A 4 12.08 2.81 19.00
C PRO A 4 11.26 3.03 17.72
N GLU A 5 11.67 3.94 16.85
CA GLU A 5 11.10 4.17 15.52
C GLU A 5 11.13 2.91 14.62
N SER A 6 12.09 2.02 14.84
CA SER A 6 12.25 0.79 14.05
C SER A 6 11.09 -0.20 14.25
N LEU A 7 10.38 -0.14 15.39
CA LEU A 7 9.21 -0.98 15.66
C LEU A 7 8.04 -0.71 14.70
N THR A 8 7.97 0.51 14.16
CA THR A 8 6.92 0.90 13.20
C THR A 8 7.24 0.49 11.77
N GLN A 9 8.44 -0.02 11.51
CA GLN A 9 8.84 -0.43 10.17
C GLN A 9 8.17 -1.74 9.78
N VAL A 10 7.68 -1.78 8.53
CA VAL A 10 7.01 -2.95 7.95
C VAL A 10 7.90 -4.20 8.01
N GLY A 11 9.21 -4.05 7.79
CA GLY A 11 10.17 -5.14 7.86
C GLY A 11 10.25 -5.78 9.26
N PHE A 12 10.22 -4.96 10.32
CA PHE A 12 10.19 -5.46 11.69
C PHE A 12 8.91 -6.24 11.98
N GLN A 13 7.76 -5.71 11.60
CA GLN A 13 6.46 -6.37 11.80
C GLN A 13 6.42 -7.75 11.13
N MET A 14 6.84 -7.83 9.87
CA MET A 14 6.90 -9.10 9.14
C MET A 14 7.90 -10.08 9.76
N SER A 15 9.11 -9.63 10.10
CA SER A 15 10.12 -10.50 10.70
C SER A 15 9.68 -11.03 12.07
N PHE A 16 9.09 -10.18 12.91
CA PHE A 16 8.60 -10.58 14.23
C PHE A 16 7.45 -11.60 14.11
N ALA A 17 6.49 -11.36 13.22
CA ALA A 17 5.39 -12.28 12.97
C ALA A 17 5.90 -13.67 12.52
N ALA A 18 6.87 -13.70 11.58
CA ALA A 18 7.48 -14.95 11.13
C ALA A 18 8.18 -15.69 12.28
N THR A 19 9.02 -15.01 13.05
CA THR A 19 9.77 -15.63 14.16
C THR A 19 8.84 -16.19 15.23
N VAL A 20 7.84 -15.43 15.68
CA VAL A 20 6.89 -15.90 16.70
C VAL A 20 6.11 -17.12 16.21
N ALA A 21 5.63 -17.09 14.96
CA ALA A 21 4.91 -18.21 14.38
C ALA A 21 5.79 -19.46 14.25
N LEU A 22 7.06 -19.30 13.86
CA LEU A 22 8.01 -20.41 13.77
C LEU A 22 8.30 -21.01 15.15
N VAL A 23 8.58 -20.20 16.16
CA VAL A 23 8.82 -20.68 17.54
C VAL A 23 7.61 -21.46 18.04
N ALA A 24 6.41 -20.88 17.94
CA ALA A 24 5.18 -21.54 18.40
C ALA A 24 4.91 -22.86 17.66
N ALA A 25 5.12 -22.90 16.34
CA ALA A 25 4.91 -24.10 15.53
C ALA A 25 5.93 -25.20 15.85
N TYR A 26 7.21 -24.85 16.02
CA TYR A 26 8.26 -25.81 16.35
C TYR A 26 8.11 -26.35 17.78
N GLU A 27 7.66 -25.53 18.74
CA GLU A 27 7.30 -26.00 20.07
C GLU A 27 6.15 -27.01 20.03
N ALA A 28 5.08 -26.70 19.29
CA ALA A 28 3.95 -27.63 19.11
C ALA A 28 4.37 -28.93 18.40
N ALA A 29 5.23 -28.84 17.38
CA ALA A 29 5.76 -30.01 16.68
C ALA A 29 6.65 -30.88 17.60
N ARG A 30 7.38 -30.24 18.54
CA ARG A 30 8.19 -30.94 19.54
C ARG A 30 7.32 -31.67 20.54
N GLU A 31 6.28 -31.03 21.06
CA GLU A 31 5.32 -31.65 21.98
C GLU A 31 4.56 -32.82 21.34
N ALA A 32 4.25 -32.72 20.05
CA ALA A 32 3.61 -33.80 19.28
C ALA A 32 4.56 -34.94 18.90
N GLY A 33 5.86 -34.87 19.24
CA GLY A 33 6.85 -35.90 18.91
C GLY A 33 7.27 -35.95 17.43
N TRP A 34 6.89 -34.96 16.63
CA TRP A 34 7.17 -34.95 15.18
C TRP A 34 8.66 -34.74 14.85
N LEU A 35 9.42 -34.20 15.80
CA LEU A 35 10.86 -33.94 15.68
C LEU A 35 11.74 -35.16 16.03
N ALA A 36 11.17 -36.33 16.27
CA ALA A 36 11.93 -37.53 16.59
C ALA A 36 12.91 -37.93 15.44
N PRO A 37 14.16 -38.31 15.76
CA PRO A 37 15.12 -38.73 14.75
C PRO A 37 14.67 -40.03 14.07
N ARG A 38 14.55 -39.99 12.74
CA ARG A 38 14.46 -41.18 11.87
C ARG A 38 15.87 -41.54 11.34
N PRO A 39 16.28 -42.81 11.45
CA PRO A 39 17.57 -43.27 10.93
C PRO A 39 17.61 -43.30 9.39
N GLY A 40 18.82 -43.25 8.82
CA GLY A 40 19.08 -43.33 7.37
C GLY A 40 19.22 -42.00 6.64
N PHE A 41 19.99 -41.98 5.54
CA PHE A 41 20.24 -40.80 4.70
C PHE A 41 18.95 -40.23 4.11
N TRP A 42 18.11 -41.07 3.50
CA TRP A 42 16.83 -40.68 2.93
C TRP A 42 15.86 -40.12 3.98
N GLY A 43 15.84 -40.69 5.18
CA GLY A 43 15.04 -40.18 6.30
C GLY A 43 15.49 -38.81 6.79
N ARG A 44 16.80 -38.51 6.70
CA ARG A 44 17.38 -37.19 7.04
C ARG A 44 17.09 -36.16 5.95
N ALA A 45 17.24 -36.52 4.68
CA ALA A 45 16.92 -35.67 3.53
C ALA A 45 15.43 -35.30 3.48
N ALA A 46 14.53 -36.27 3.67
CA ALA A 46 13.09 -36.04 3.71
C ALA A 46 12.69 -35.11 4.86
N ARG A 47 13.31 -35.26 6.05
CA ARG A 47 13.06 -34.37 7.19
C ARG A 47 13.55 -32.94 6.92
N TYR A 48 14.72 -32.80 6.32
CA TYR A 48 15.25 -31.49 5.94
C TYR A 48 14.33 -30.80 4.93
N GLY A 49 13.90 -31.50 3.88
CA GLY A 49 12.95 -30.99 2.90
C GLY A 49 11.60 -30.59 3.52
N LEU A 50 11.05 -31.44 4.40
CA LEU A 50 9.82 -31.13 5.13
C LEU A 50 9.99 -29.93 6.07
N GLY A 51 11.13 -29.80 6.74
CA GLY A 51 11.45 -28.67 7.60
C GLY A 51 11.53 -27.35 6.82
N LEU A 52 12.16 -27.37 5.64
CA LEU A 52 12.18 -26.22 4.72
C LEU A 52 10.78 -25.82 4.26
N LEU A 53 9.96 -26.82 3.89
CA LEU A 53 8.59 -26.59 3.45
C LEU A 53 7.73 -26.00 4.56
N LEU A 54 7.75 -26.61 5.75
CA LEU A 54 6.97 -26.13 6.89
C LEU A 54 7.45 -24.74 7.33
N THR A 55 8.75 -24.52 7.44
CA THR A 55 9.30 -23.20 7.80
C THR A 55 8.88 -22.13 6.82
N SER A 56 9.01 -22.40 5.52
CA SER A 56 8.62 -21.45 4.46
C SER A 56 7.11 -21.20 4.46
N ALA A 57 6.30 -22.24 4.66
CA ALA A 57 4.85 -22.12 4.73
C ALA A 57 4.39 -21.32 5.95
N ILE A 58 4.93 -21.62 7.14
CA ILE A 58 4.60 -20.93 8.39
C ILE A 58 5.01 -19.46 8.31
N ALA A 59 6.25 -19.18 7.91
CA ALA A 59 6.74 -17.80 7.76
C ALA A 59 5.94 -17.03 6.70
N GLY A 60 5.63 -17.67 5.57
CA GLY A 60 4.80 -17.09 4.51
C GLY A 60 3.38 -16.76 4.99
N LEU A 61 2.71 -17.68 5.68
CA LEU A 61 1.36 -17.47 6.23
C LEU A 61 1.36 -16.39 7.31
N ALA A 62 2.36 -16.34 8.17
CA ALA A 62 2.47 -15.33 9.23
C ALA A 62 2.70 -13.92 8.67
N THR A 63 3.44 -13.80 7.57
CA THR A 63 3.78 -12.50 6.95
C THR A 63 2.79 -12.05 5.89
N ALA A 64 2.02 -12.97 5.29
CA ALA A 64 1.08 -12.67 4.21
C ALA A 64 0.07 -11.55 4.53
N PRO A 65 -0.57 -11.50 5.71
CA PRO A 65 -1.50 -10.42 6.03
C PRO A 65 -0.81 -9.05 6.13
N PHE A 66 0.41 -9.00 6.67
CA PHE A 66 1.19 -7.76 6.75
C PHE A 66 1.63 -7.30 5.37
N ALA A 67 2.09 -8.22 4.53
CA ALA A 67 2.43 -7.93 3.14
C ALA A 67 1.21 -7.44 2.34
N ALA A 68 0.06 -8.10 2.50
CA ALA A 68 -1.20 -7.71 1.89
C ALA A 68 -1.66 -6.31 2.33
N PHE A 69 -1.52 -5.99 3.62
CA PHE A 69 -1.93 -4.70 4.17
C PHE A 69 -1.05 -3.55 3.66
N HIS A 70 0.28 -3.72 3.70
CA HIS A 70 1.24 -2.66 3.36
C HIS A 70 1.51 -2.52 1.87
N PHE A 71 1.49 -3.62 1.12
CA PHE A 71 1.81 -3.63 -0.32
C PHE A 71 0.60 -3.85 -1.23
N ASN A 72 -0.58 -4.11 -0.66
CA ASN A 72 -1.84 -4.33 -1.41
C ASN A 72 -1.72 -5.41 -2.50
N ARG A 73 -0.91 -6.44 -2.22
CA ARG A 73 -0.72 -7.60 -3.10
C ARG A 73 -0.48 -8.86 -2.29
N LEU A 74 -0.94 -9.99 -2.82
CA LEU A 74 -0.67 -11.33 -2.34
C LEU A 74 0.20 -12.08 -3.35
N THR A 75 1.30 -12.66 -2.88
CA THR A 75 2.19 -13.48 -3.70
C THR A 75 1.74 -14.94 -3.66
N SER A 76 1.15 -15.42 -4.76
CA SER A 76 0.58 -16.78 -4.81
C SER A 76 1.66 -17.88 -4.83
N PHE A 77 2.81 -17.59 -5.45
CA PHE A 77 3.89 -18.58 -5.63
C PHE A 77 5.10 -18.35 -4.71
N GLY A 78 4.94 -17.55 -3.65
CA GLY A 78 6.02 -17.25 -2.71
C GLY A 78 6.64 -18.49 -2.05
N LEU A 79 5.82 -19.50 -1.76
CA LEU A 79 6.30 -20.76 -1.19
C LEU A 79 7.24 -21.50 -2.15
N ILE A 80 6.87 -21.60 -3.43
CA ILE A 80 7.68 -22.27 -4.46
C ILE A 80 8.99 -21.51 -4.66
N ALA A 81 8.91 -20.18 -4.81
CA ALA A 81 10.10 -19.33 -4.93
C ALA A 81 11.07 -19.52 -3.75
N ASN A 82 10.56 -19.53 -2.51
CA ASN A 82 11.38 -19.74 -1.32
C ASN A 82 12.00 -21.14 -1.27
N LEU A 83 11.24 -22.18 -1.62
CA LEU A 83 11.74 -23.56 -1.63
C LEU A 83 12.88 -23.78 -2.62
N THR A 84 12.92 -23.02 -3.72
CA THR A 84 13.98 -23.11 -4.73
C THR A 84 15.15 -22.16 -4.44
N ALA A 85 14.89 -20.99 -3.87
CA ALA A 85 15.90 -19.96 -3.63
C ALA A 85 16.64 -20.13 -2.30
N VAL A 86 15.93 -20.41 -1.20
CA VAL A 86 16.51 -20.45 0.15
C VAL A 86 17.60 -21.51 0.32
N PRO A 87 17.49 -22.74 -0.25
CA PRO A 87 18.57 -23.71 -0.16
C PRO A 87 19.87 -23.22 -0.79
N VAL A 88 19.80 -22.54 -1.94
CA VAL A 88 20.98 -21.95 -2.61
C VAL A 88 21.53 -20.78 -1.80
N MET A 89 20.65 -19.96 -1.21
CA MET A 89 21.06 -18.89 -0.32
C MET A 89 21.87 -19.43 0.87
N GLY A 90 21.39 -20.49 1.52
CA GLY A 90 22.04 -21.07 2.70
C GLY A 90 23.28 -21.92 2.39
N ALA A 91 23.27 -22.67 1.28
CA ALA A 91 24.35 -23.60 0.95
C ALA A 91 25.50 -22.97 0.14
N VAL A 92 25.20 -21.93 -0.66
CA VAL A 92 26.17 -21.32 -1.58
C VAL A 92 26.46 -19.88 -1.20
N VAL A 93 25.42 -19.04 -1.14
CA VAL A 93 25.62 -17.59 -1.01
C VAL A 93 26.16 -17.21 0.37
N ALA A 94 25.51 -17.64 1.45
CA ALA A 94 25.93 -17.27 2.81
C ALA A 94 27.35 -17.77 3.17
N PRO A 95 27.74 -19.03 2.88
CA PRO A 95 29.11 -19.49 3.11
C PRO A 95 30.14 -18.75 2.25
N ALA A 96 29.81 -18.46 0.99
CA ALA A 96 30.70 -17.71 0.10
C ALA A 96 30.91 -16.27 0.58
N LEU A 97 29.86 -15.60 1.05
CA LEU A 97 29.97 -14.25 1.64
C LEU A 97 30.76 -14.26 2.96
N ALA A 98 30.57 -15.28 3.80
CA ALA A 98 31.38 -15.44 5.02
C ALA A 98 32.86 -15.66 4.67
N GLY A 99 33.14 -16.49 3.65
CA GLY A 99 34.49 -16.68 3.11
C GLY A 99 35.09 -15.41 2.51
N ALA A 100 34.29 -14.61 1.79
CA ALA A 100 34.72 -13.30 1.28
C ALA A 100 35.14 -12.38 2.42
N ALA A 101 34.33 -12.28 3.47
CA ALA A 101 34.64 -11.46 4.63
C ALA A 101 35.91 -11.93 5.36
N ALA A 102 36.12 -13.23 5.48
CA ALA A 102 37.31 -13.80 6.11
C ALA A 102 38.59 -13.60 5.28
N LEU A 103 38.48 -13.60 3.95
CA LEU A 103 39.61 -13.45 3.02
C LEU A 103 39.87 -12.01 2.58
N ALA A 104 38.97 -11.08 2.89
CA ALA A 104 39.11 -9.66 2.57
C ALA A 104 40.40 -9.02 3.13
N PRO A 105 40.88 -9.33 4.35
CA PRO A 105 42.15 -8.80 4.84
C PRO A 105 43.38 -9.24 4.02
N LEU A 106 43.25 -10.35 3.27
CA LEU A 106 44.31 -10.90 2.42
C LEU A 106 44.19 -10.47 0.95
N GLY A 107 43.14 -9.71 0.59
CA GLY A 107 42.87 -9.32 -0.80
C GLY A 107 42.38 -10.47 -1.70
N LEU A 108 41.89 -11.57 -1.11
CA LEU A 108 41.45 -12.78 -1.83
C LEU A 108 39.92 -12.95 -1.87
N GLU A 109 39.17 -11.92 -1.52
CA GLU A 109 37.70 -11.92 -1.48
C GLU A 109 37.05 -12.13 -2.85
N ALA A 110 37.77 -11.84 -3.94
CA ALA A 110 37.25 -11.94 -5.30
C ALA A 110 36.75 -13.36 -5.63
N TRP A 111 37.42 -14.41 -5.12
CA TRP A 111 37.06 -15.79 -5.45
C TRP A 111 35.75 -16.24 -4.78
N PRO A 112 35.58 -16.07 -3.44
CA PRO A 112 34.28 -16.30 -2.81
C PRO A 112 33.17 -15.38 -3.33
N LEU A 113 33.46 -14.13 -3.66
CA LEU A 113 32.44 -13.22 -4.23
C LEU A 113 31.91 -13.71 -5.58
N ARG A 114 32.76 -14.32 -6.43
CA ARG A 114 32.30 -14.95 -7.69
C ARG A 114 31.34 -16.11 -7.43
N ILE A 115 31.63 -16.93 -6.41
CA ILE A 115 30.75 -18.05 -6.02
C ILE A 115 29.41 -17.51 -5.51
N ALA A 116 29.43 -16.46 -4.68
CA ALA A 116 28.23 -15.79 -4.22
C ALA A 116 27.41 -15.24 -5.41
N GLY A 117 28.07 -14.65 -6.41
CA GLY A 117 27.47 -14.17 -7.64
C GLY A 117 26.65 -15.24 -8.37
N VAL A 118 27.22 -16.44 -8.57
CA VAL A 118 26.50 -17.57 -9.20
C VAL A 118 25.22 -17.94 -8.43
N GLY A 119 25.29 -17.95 -7.10
CA GLY A 119 24.13 -18.23 -6.26
C GLY A 119 23.07 -17.13 -6.32
N ILE A 120 23.48 -15.86 -6.39
CA ILE A 120 22.58 -14.71 -6.55
C ILE A 120 21.91 -14.75 -7.93
N ASP A 121 22.66 -15.05 -9.00
CA ASP A 121 22.12 -15.15 -10.35
C ASP A 121 21.06 -16.26 -10.47
N TRP A 122 21.24 -17.36 -9.73
CA TRP A 122 20.21 -18.40 -9.62
C TRP A 122 18.93 -17.86 -8.96
N ILE A 123 19.07 -17.17 -7.82
CA ILE A 123 17.93 -16.61 -7.08
C ILE A 123 17.17 -15.58 -7.95
N LEU A 124 17.91 -14.74 -8.69
CA LEU A 124 17.32 -13.77 -9.62
C LEU A 124 16.55 -14.48 -10.74
N ARG A 125 17.13 -15.51 -11.36
CA ARG A 125 16.44 -16.33 -12.38
C ARG A 125 15.15 -16.96 -11.86
N VAL A 126 15.16 -17.50 -10.64
CA VAL A 126 13.95 -18.04 -9.99
C VAL A 126 12.91 -16.94 -9.79
N ALA A 127 13.33 -15.77 -9.29
CA ALA A 127 12.43 -14.64 -9.04
C ALA A 127 11.79 -14.12 -10.34
N GLU A 128 12.58 -13.95 -11.40
CA GLU A 128 12.09 -13.53 -12.72
C GLU A 128 11.14 -14.55 -13.33
N THR A 129 11.47 -15.85 -13.23
CA THR A 129 10.62 -16.93 -13.74
C THR A 129 9.27 -16.95 -13.04
N VAL A 130 9.26 -16.92 -11.71
CA VAL A 130 8.03 -16.96 -10.90
C VAL A 130 7.23 -15.67 -11.08
N ALA A 131 7.88 -14.51 -11.22
CA ALA A 131 7.20 -13.24 -11.47
C ALA A 131 6.51 -13.22 -12.85
N GLY A 132 7.01 -13.99 -13.82
CA GLY A 132 6.39 -14.17 -15.13
C GLY A 132 5.17 -15.09 -15.16
N TRP A 133 4.87 -15.80 -14.06
CA TRP A 133 3.70 -16.68 -14.01
C TRP A 133 2.40 -15.88 -13.88
N GLU A 134 1.36 -16.35 -14.58
CA GLU A 134 0.04 -15.75 -14.47
C GLU A 134 -0.46 -15.84 -13.02
N GLY A 135 -0.89 -14.70 -12.47
CA GLY A 135 -1.34 -14.61 -11.08
C GLY A 135 -0.23 -14.65 -10.03
N ALA A 136 1.04 -14.44 -10.40
CA ALA A 136 2.15 -14.42 -9.44
C ALA A 136 1.96 -13.42 -8.29
N ALA A 137 1.39 -12.27 -8.60
CA ALA A 137 0.93 -11.30 -7.63
C ALA A 137 -0.53 -10.93 -7.92
N ARG A 138 -1.41 -11.20 -6.96
CA ARG A 138 -2.81 -10.78 -7.03
C ARG A 138 -2.99 -9.49 -6.24
N PRO A 139 -3.51 -8.41 -6.84
CA PRO A 139 -3.81 -7.21 -6.07
C PRO A 139 -4.94 -7.52 -5.07
N ILE A 140 -4.86 -6.89 -3.91
CA ILE A 140 -5.88 -6.99 -2.87
C ILE A 140 -6.20 -5.59 -2.35
N ALA A 141 -7.48 -5.31 -2.20
CA ALA A 141 -7.94 -4.03 -1.71
C ALA A 141 -7.38 -3.73 -0.32
N ALA A 142 -7.13 -2.46 -0.05
CA ALA A 142 -6.68 -1.99 1.24
C ALA A 142 -7.68 -2.35 2.33
N ALA A 143 -7.16 -2.88 3.44
CA ALA A 143 -7.93 -3.17 4.64
C ALA A 143 -8.01 -1.94 5.54
N PRO A 144 -9.05 -1.83 6.38
CA PRO A 144 -9.02 -0.90 7.49
C PRO A 144 -7.92 -1.28 8.49
N GLN A 145 -7.31 -0.27 9.14
CA GLN A 145 -6.24 -0.48 10.12
C GLN A 145 -6.63 -1.43 11.26
N VAL A 146 -7.92 -1.45 11.64
CA VAL A 146 -8.48 -2.35 12.66
C VAL A 146 -8.29 -3.84 12.29
N ALA A 147 -8.35 -4.19 11.00
CA ALA A 147 -8.12 -5.57 10.56
C ALA A 147 -6.69 -6.03 10.89
N LEU A 148 -5.68 -5.15 10.68
CA LEU A 148 -4.29 -5.48 11.01
C LEU A 148 -4.09 -5.67 12.52
N TRP A 149 -4.73 -4.84 13.35
CA TRP A 149 -4.69 -4.98 14.80
C TRP A 149 -5.29 -6.32 15.26
N LEU A 150 -6.46 -6.68 14.74
CA LEU A 150 -7.11 -7.96 15.02
C LEU A 150 -6.28 -9.16 14.56
N ILE A 151 -5.64 -9.07 13.38
CA ILE A 151 -4.72 -10.11 12.90
C ILE A 151 -3.54 -10.29 13.85
N THR A 152 -2.95 -9.18 14.29
CA THR A 152 -1.79 -9.20 15.17
C THR A 152 -2.16 -9.78 16.53
N LEU A 153 -3.24 -9.29 17.15
CA LEU A 153 -3.69 -9.76 18.47
C LEU A 153 -4.18 -11.21 18.42
N GLY A 154 -4.97 -11.58 17.41
CA GLY A 154 -5.45 -12.95 17.23
C GLY A 154 -4.31 -13.95 16.94
N GLY A 155 -3.34 -13.55 16.12
CA GLY A 155 -2.15 -14.34 15.83
C GLY A 155 -1.25 -14.52 17.05
N LEU A 156 -1.00 -13.45 17.82
CA LEU A 156 -0.26 -13.53 19.08
C LEU A 156 -0.97 -14.42 20.10
N TRP A 157 -2.29 -14.29 20.22
CA TRP A 157 -3.08 -15.14 21.12
C TRP A 157 -2.95 -16.62 20.77
N LEU A 158 -3.01 -16.95 19.47
CA LEU A 158 -2.82 -18.31 18.98
C LEU A 158 -1.42 -18.86 19.26
N CYS A 159 -0.40 -18.01 19.21
CA CYS A 159 1.00 -18.41 19.40
C CYS A 159 1.42 -18.50 20.87
N LEU A 160 0.88 -17.64 21.74
CA LEU A 160 1.34 -17.51 23.13
C LEU A 160 0.55 -18.38 24.13
N TRP A 161 -0.73 -18.65 23.87
CA TRP A 161 -1.56 -19.44 24.80
C TRP A 161 -1.43 -20.94 24.53
N ARG A 162 -1.45 -21.74 25.61
CA ARG A 162 -1.40 -23.21 25.54
C ARG A 162 -2.81 -23.83 25.60
N GLY A 163 -2.95 -25.04 25.04
CA GLY A 163 -4.21 -25.80 25.07
C GLY A 163 -5.32 -25.21 24.20
N ARG A 164 -6.58 -25.50 24.55
CA ARG A 164 -7.76 -25.06 23.77
C ARG A 164 -7.99 -23.54 23.83
N LEU A 165 -7.45 -22.86 24.85
CA LEU A 165 -7.62 -21.43 25.05
C LEU A 165 -6.98 -20.60 23.92
N ARG A 166 -5.97 -21.14 23.22
CA ARG A 166 -5.38 -20.53 22.03
C ARG A 166 -6.40 -20.27 20.93
N LEU A 167 -7.44 -21.11 20.83
CA LEU A 167 -8.46 -21.01 19.79
C LEU A 167 -9.34 -19.76 19.94
N ALA A 168 -9.30 -19.07 21.10
CA ALA A 168 -9.98 -17.79 21.27
C ALA A 168 -9.38 -16.65 20.41
N GLY A 169 -8.22 -16.86 19.79
CA GLY A 169 -7.69 -15.96 18.76
C GLY A 169 -8.39 -16.09 17.40
N LEU A 170 -9.03 -17.23 17.10
CA LEU A 170 -9.70 -17.48 15.80
C LEU A 170 -10.87 -16.50 15.54
N PRO A 171 -11.76 -16.19 16.51
CA PRO A 171 -12.78 -15.17 16.33
C PRO A 171 -12.21 -13.80 15.91
N ALA A 172 -11.08 -13.39 16.49
CA ALA A 172 -10.44 -12.13 16.13
C ALA A 172 -9.91 -12.16 14.68
N LEU A 173 -9.28 -13.27 14.26
CA LEU A 173 -8.85 -13.45 12.87
C LEU A 173 -10.03 -13.49 11.89
N ALA A 174 -11.12 -14.16 12.26
CA ALA A 174 -12.32 -14.26 11.45
C ALA A 174 -12.99 -12.88 11.28
N LEU A 175 -13.09 -12.09 12.36
CA LEU A 175 -13.57 -10.72 12.31
C LEU A 175 -12.66 -9.84 11.44
N ALA A 176 -11.35 -9.98 11.56
CA ALA A 176 -10.40 -9.26 10.72
C ALA A 176 -10.60 -9.56 9.23
N ALA A 177 -10.75 -10.85 8.89
CA ALA A 177 -11.04 -11.29 7.53
C ALA A 177 -12.39 -10.74 7.04
N ALA A 178 -13.44 -10.78 7.88
CA ALA A 178 -14.75 -10.23 7.55
C ALA A 178 -14.69 -8.71 7.29
N LEU A 179 -13.96 -7.96 8.12
CA LEU A 179 -13.75 -6.51 7.92
C LEU A 179 -12.94 -6.22 6.65
N TRP A 180 -11.97 -7.06 6.31
CA TRP A 180 -11.20 -6.91 5.08
C TRP A 180 -12.06 -7.19 3.85
N LEU A 181 -12.81 -8.29 3.86
CA LEU A 181 -13.70 -8.69 2.77
C LEU A 181 -14.89 -7.74 2.61
N GLY A 182 -15.39 -7.18 3.72
CA GLY A 182 -16.41 -6.13 3.72
C GLY A 182 -15.96 -4.81 3.10
N GLY A 183 -14.65 -4.64 2.90
CA GLY A 183 -14.04 -3.51 2.23
C GLY A 183 -13.86 -2.29 3.15
N ALA A 184 -12.71 -1.64 3.02
CA ALA A 184 -12.57 -0.27 3.53
C ALA A 184 -13.40 0.69 2.66
N PRO A 185 -14.02 1.74 3.24
CA PRO A 185 -14.69 2.76 2.45
C PRO A 185 -13.69 3.36 1.45
N ARG A 186 -14.00 3.23 0.17
CA ARG A 186 -13.16 3.76 -0.92
C ARG A 186 -13.61 5.18 -1.22
N PRO A 187 -12.72 6.17 -1.20
CA PRO A 187 -13.10 7.54 -1.55
C PRO A 187 -13.62 7.63 -2.98
N ASP A 188 -14.71 8.37 -3.15
CA ASP A 188 -15.40 8.55 -4.43
C ASP A 188 -14.52 9.34 -5.41
N LEU A 189 -13.74 10.30 -4.91
CA LEU A 189 -12.84 11.12 -5.69
C LEU A 189 -11.48 11.26 -4.97
N LEU A 190 -10.41 10.97 -5.69
CA LEU A 190 -9.04 11.19 -5.26
C LEU A 190 -8.41 12.28 -6.13
N ILE A 191 -7.67 13.19 -5.51
CA ILE A 191 -6.92 14.25 -6.19
C ILE A 191 -5.46 14.18 -5.75
N ALA A 192 -4.56 14.08 -6.72
CA ALA A 192 -3.11 14.05 -6.47
C ALA A 192 -2.61 15.41 -5.92
N PRO A 193 -1.48 15.44 -5.19
CA PRO A 193 -0.87 16.69 -4.76
C PRO A 193 -0.72 17.69 -5.91
N GLY A 194 -1.19 18.92 -5.71
CA GLY A 194 -1.14 19.95 -6.75
C GLY A 194 -2.10 19.76 -7.93
N GLY A 195 -3.03 18.79 -7.88
CA GLY A 195 -4.09 18.62 -8.89
C GLY A 195 -3.60 18.07 -10.23
N ALA A 196 -2.45 17.40 -10.24
CA ALA A 196 -1.88 16.80 -11.44
C ALA A 196 -2.82 15.73 -12.03
N ALA A 197 -3.32 14.84 -11.17
CA ALA A 197 -4.26 13.78 -11.51
C ALA A 197 -5.50 13.82 -10.61
N ALA A 198 -6.60 13.27 -11.14
CA ALA A 198 -7.80 12.97 -10.37
C ALA A 198 -8.33 11.59 -10.78
N GLY A 199 -8.96 10.91 -9.85
CA GLY A 199 -9.56 9.61 -10.10
C GLY A 199 -10.90 9.45 -9.38
N VAL A 200 -11.93 9.08 -10.13
CA VAL A 200 -13.30 8.88 -9.64
C VAL A 200 -13.56 7.38 -9.51
N MET A 201 -14.15 6.95 -8.39
CA MET A 201 -14.58 5.57 -8.20
C MET A 201 -15.86 5.31 -9.01
N THR A 202 -15.83 4.28 -9.84
CA THR A 202 -16.97 3.83 -10.65
C THR A 202 -17.25 2.34 -10.40
N PRO A 203 -18.40 1.80 -10.85
CA PRO A 203 -18.66 0.37 -10.76
C PRO A 203 -17.61 -0.51 -11.46
N GLN A 204 -16.92 0.02 -12.48
CA GLN A 204 -15.85 -0.67 -13.22
C GLN A 204 -14.46 -0.52 -12.57
N GLY A 205 -14.38 0.12 -11.39
CA GLY A 205 -13.13 0.49 -10.72
C GLY A 205 -12.83 1.98 -10.83
N ARG A 206 -11.65 2.42 -10.39
CA ARG A 206 -11.30 3.85 -10.42
C ARG A 206 -11.00 4.31 -11.85
N ALA A 207 -11.80 5.23 -12.37
CA ALA A 207 -11.52 5.90 -13.63
C ALA A 207 -10.57 7.07 -13.38
N LEU A 208 -9.58 7.26 -14.25
CA LEU A 208 -8.56 8.31 -14.13
C LEU A 208 -8.78 9.40 -15.16
N ASP A 209 -8.45 10.66 -14.83
CA ASP A 209 -8.42 11.73 -15.83
C ASP A 209 -7.34 11.43 -16.90
N PRO A 210 -7.73 11.18 -18.17
CA PRO A 210 -6.82 10.78 -19.22
C PRO A 210 -5.85 11.89 -19.64
N ALA A 211 -6.14 13.16 -19.31
CA ALA A 211 -5.34 14.28 -19.78
C ALA A 211 -3.95 14.35 -19.12
N ARG A 212 -3.83 13.95 -17.84
CA ARG A 212 -2.57 13.95 -17.08
C ARG A 212 -2.58 12.93 -15.94
N PRO A 213 -2.21 11.68 -16.20
CA PRO A 213 -1.96 10.73 -15.13
C PRO A 213 -0.61 11.06 -14.47
N ASP A 214 -0.65 11.52 -13.22
CA ASP A 214 0.46 11.29 -12.30
C ASP A 214 0.53 9.78 -12.10
N ARG A 215 1.41 9.14 -12.87
CA ARG A 215 1.51 7.68 -12.94
C ARG A 215 1.72 7.07 -11.55
N PHE A 216 2.55 7.69 -10.72
CA PHE A 216 2.84 7.16 -9.39
C PHE A 216 1.62 7.23 -8.47
N ALA A 217 0.91 8.37 -8.46
CA ALA A 217 -0.33 8.51 -7.70
C ALA A 217 -1.40 7.53 -8.20
N ALA A 218 -1.58 7.45 -9.52
CA ALA A 218 -2.54 6.56 -10.17
C ALA A 218 -2.28 5.08 -9.85
N GLU A 219 -1.05 4.60 -10.02
CA GLU A 219 -0.66 3.23 -9.69
C GLU A 219 -0.85 2.93 -8.19
N THR A 220 -0.62 3.92 -7.33
CA THR A 220 -0.86 3.77 -5.89
C THR A 220 -2.35 3.62 -5.58
N TRP A 221 -3.22 4.41 -6.21
CA TRP A 221 -4.66 4.33 -6.03
C TRP A 221 -5.23 3.00 -6.53
N LEU A 222 -4.89 2.60 -7.75
CA LEU A 222 -5.34 1.32 -8.33
C LEU A 222 -4.91 0.14 -7.47
N ARG A 223 -3.66 0.15 -7.00
CA ARG A 223 -3.16 -0.89 -6.10
C ARG A 223 -3.93 -0.93 -4.78
N ARG A 224 -4.20 0.21 -4.15
CA ARG A 224 -5.02 0.27 -2.92
C ARG A 224 -6.47 -0.15 -3.15
N ASP A 225 -7.01 0.06 -4.34
CA ASP A 225 -8.35 -0.41 -4.71
C ASP A 225 -8.37 -1.93 -4.97
N GLY A 226 -7.20 -2.59 -5.03
CA GLY A 226 -7.08 -4.00 -5.41
C GLY A 226 -7.31 -4.22 -6.90
N ASP A 227 -7.08 -3.18 -7.71
CA ASP A 227 -7.34 -3.16 -9.14
C ASP A 227 -6.07 -3.53 -9.92
N ALA A 228 -6.18 -4.53 -10.80
CA ALA A 228 -5.07 -5.01 -11.62
C ALA A 228 -4.86 -4.18 -12.89
N ALA A 229 -5.78 -3.26 -13.21
CA ALA A 229 -5.71 -2.46 -14.42
C ALA A 229 -4.45 -1.58 -14.44
N THR A 230 -3.90 -1.42 -15.63
CA THR A 230 -2.88 -0.41 -15.92
C THR A 230 -3.48 0.99 -15.86
N VAL A 231 -2.61 1.99 -15.72
CA VAL A 231 -3.03 3.41 -15.77
C VAL A 231 -3.76 3.75 -17.06
N ALA A 232 -3.37 3.14 -18.19
CA ALA A 232 -4.01 3.37 -19.48
C ALA A 232 -5.43 2.78 -19.53
N GLU A 233 -5.62 1.55 -19.06
CA GLU A 233 -6.94 0.91 -18.98
C GLU A 233 -7.86 1.67 -18.01
N ALA A 234 -7.34 2.10 -16.86
CA ALA A 234 -8.09 2.90 -15.89
C ALA A 234 -8.47 4.29 -16.43
N ALA A 235 -7.61 4.91 -17.25
CA ALA A 235 -7.91 6.17 -17.94
C ALA A 235 -8.93 6.02 -19.09
N ALA A 236 -9.05 4.81 -19.64
CA ALA A 236 -10.03 4.50 -20.69
C ALA A 236 -11.44 4.21 -20.14
N ARG A 237 -11.60 4.09 -18.82
CA ARG A 237 -12.92 3.85 -18.19
C ARG A 237 -13.85 5.04 -18.41
N PRO A 238 -15.12 4.81 -18.78
CA PRO A 238 -16.07 5.89 -19.05
C PRO A 238 -16.51 6.55 -17.74
N ALA A 239 -15.88 7.69 -17.41
CA ALA A 239 -16.29 8.52 -16.26
C ALA A 239 -16.10 10.01 -16.54
N PHE A 240 -14.98 10.38 -17.15
CA PHE A 240 -14.66 11.75 -17.49
C PHE A 240 -15.18 12.11 -18.89
N THR A 241 -16.01 13.15 -18.96
CA THR A 241 -16.43 13.79 -20.21
C THR A 241 -15.59 15.04 -20.48
N ALA A 242 -15.35 15.32 -21.75
CA ALA A 242 -14.61 16.51 -22.18
C ALA A 242 -15.59 17.62 -22.60
N GLU A 243 -15.64 18.71 -21.83
CA GLU A 243 -16.42 19.90 -22.14
C GLU A 243 -15.47 21.07 -22.46
N GLY A 244 -14.94 21.08 -23.68
CA GLY A 244 -13.89 22.02 -24.07
C GLY A 244 -12.64 21.88 -23.19
N PRO A 245 -12.20 22.94 -22.47
CA PRO A 245 -11.04 22.87 -21.58
C PRO A 245 -11.32 22.18 -20.24
N TRP A 246 -12.56 21.74 -20.00
CA TRP A 246 -12.98 21.08 -18.77
C TRP A 246 -12.99 19.56 -18.92
N ARG A 247 -12.70 18.88 -17.82
CA ARG A 247 -13.00 17.47 -17.61
C ARG A 247 -14.01 17.36 -16.50
N VAL A 248 -15.14 16.73 -16.78
CA VAL A 248 -16.27 16.65 -15.87
C VAL A 248 -16.54 15.18 -15.55
N ALA A 249 -16.76 14.86 -14.28
CA ALA A 249 -17.17 13.51 -13.88
C ALA A 249 -18.10 13.56 -12.67
N PRO A 250 -19.20 12.80 -12.67
CA PRO A 250 -20.03 12.63 -11.49
C PRO A 250 -19.33 11.72 -10.48
N PHE A 251 -19.54 11.96 -9.19
CA PHE A 251 -19.11 11.10 -8.09
C PHE A 251 -20.12 11.18 -6.93
N GLY A 252 -20.06 10.24 -5.98
CA GLY A 252 -20.89 10.11 -4.76
C GLY A 252 -22.15 10.99 -4.62
N ASP A 253 -23.34 10.40 -4.54
CA ASP A 253 -24.62 11.06 -4.20
C ASP A 253 -24.95 12.36 -4.97
N GLY A 254 -24.61 12.39 -6.26
CA GLY A 254 -24.91 13.50 -7.17
C GLY A 254 -23.93 14.67 -7.12
N TRP A 255 -22.72 14.44 -6.57
CA TRP A 255 -21.63 15.38 -6.67
C TRP A 255 -20.95 15.32 -8.05
N GLU A 256 -20.31 16.42 -8.45
CA GLU A 256 -19.60 16.52 -9.72
C GLU A 256 -18.22 17.14 -9.50
N VAL A 257 -17.20 16.59 -10.17
CA VAL A 257 -15.88 17.20 -10.25
C VAL A 257 -15.69 17.85 -11.61
N ARG A 258 -15.27 19.12 -11.62
CA ARG A 258 -14.95 19.89 -12.82
C ARG A 258 -13.49 20.32 -12.79
N ILE A 259 -12.68 19.75 -13.67
CA ILE A 259 -11.24 19.96 -13.71
C ILE A 259 -10.88 20.85 -14.89
N PHE A 260 -10.30 22.01 -14.60
CA PHE A 260 -9.81 22.93 -15.62
C PHE A 260 -8.43 22.53 -16.12
N ARG A 261 -8.30 22.25 -17.42
CA ARG A 261 -7.02 21.91 -18.06
C ARG A 261 -6.46 22.99 -18.99
N GLY A 262 -7.17 24.11 -19.14
CA GLY A 262 -6.73 25.25 -19.95
C GLY A 262 -5.62 26.09 -19.31
N ALA A 263 -5.08 27.05 -20.08
CA ALA A 263 -4.00 27.94 -19.65
C ALA A 263 -4.48 29.27 -19.05
N ARG A 264 -5.66 29.76 -19.45
CA ARG A 264 -6.22 31.04 -19.01
C ARG A 264 -7.72 30.90 -18.80
N LEU A 265 -8.21 31.50 -17.72
CA LEU A 265 -9.62 31.55 -17.35
C LEU A 265 -9.86 32.86 -16.60
N SER A 266 -10.99 33.52 -16.84
CA SER A 266 -11.39 34.71 -16.07
C SER A 266 -12.04 34.30 -14.74
N ALA A 267 -12.02 35.20 -13.75
CA ALA A 267 -12.64 34.92 -12.45
C ALA A 267 -14.15 34.65 -12.60
N LEU A 268 -14.84 35.45 -13.42
CA LEU A 268 -16.26 35.26 -13.72
C LEU A 268 -16.56 33.89 -14.35
N ALA A 269 -15.73 33.46 -15.31
CA ALA A 269 -15.90 32.15 -15.94
C ALA A 269 -15.66 31.00 -14.97
N LEU A 270 -14.75 31.17 -14.00
CA LEU A 270 -14.50 30.19 -12.95
C LEU A 270 -15.65 30.14 -11.94
N THR A 271 -16.16 31.29 -11.49
CA THR A 271 -17.29 31.36 -10.56
C THR A 271 -18.55 30.75 -11.16
N ARG A 272 -18.78 30.87 -12.48
CA ARG A 272 -19.92 30.21 -13.16
C ARG A 272 -19.88 28.68 -13.11
N GLN A 273 -18.72 28.07 -12.88
CA GLN A 273 -18.58 26.62 -12.74
C GLN A 273 -18.85 26.15 -11.30
N CYS A 274 -18.97 27.09 -10.36
CA CYS A 274 -19.31 26.82 -8.97
C CYS A 274 -20.83 26.67 -8.84
N ALA A 275 -21.30 25.44 -9.03
CA ALA A 275 -22.69 25.05 -8.77
C ALA A 275 -22.80 24.27 -7.44
N PRO A 276 -24.01 24.09 -6.88
CA PRO A 276 -24.22 23.18 -5.75
C PRO A 276 -23.64 21.79 -6.03
N LYS A 277 -23.09 21.14 -5.00
CA LYS A 277 -22.48 19.81 -5.10
C LYS A 277 -21.34 19.68 -6.11
N THR A 278 -20.63 20.78 -6.39
CA THR A 278 -19.53 20.78 -7.36
C THR A 278 -18.17 20.98 -6.69
N VAL A 279 -17.18 20.20 -7.11
CA VAL A 279 -15.76 20.38 -6.78
C VAL A 279 -15.04 20.89 -8.02
N VAL A 280 -14.57 22.14 -7.97
CA VAL A 280 -13.87 22.77 -9.10
C VAL A 280 -12.38 22.73 -8.85
N LEU A 281 -11.64 22.06 -9.74
CA LEU A 281 -10.18 21.90 -9.67
C LEU A 281 -9.51 22.78 -10.72
N ALA A 282 -8.82 23.84 -10.29
CA ALA A 282 -8.15 24.80 -11.17
C ALA A 282 -6.71 25.12 -10.69
N PRO A 283 -5.76 24.17 -10.77
CA PRO A 283 -4.41 24.36 -10.21
C PRO A 283 -3.50 25.30 -11.02
N ARG A 284 -3.91 25.76 -12.21
CA ARG A 284 -3.06 26.57 -13.12
C ARG A 284 -3.52 28.00 -13.33
N ILE A 285 -4.66 28.39 -12.77
CA ILE A 285 -5.11 29.78 -12.88
C ILE A 285 -4.24 30.69 -12.03
N ALA A 286 -4.16 31.96 -12.42
CA ALA A 286 -3.40 32.95 -11.66
C ALA A 286 -3.99 33.10 -10.24
N PRO A 287 -3.17 33.21 -9.18
CA PRO A 287 -3.65 33.30 -7.80
C PRO A 287 -4.65 34.44 -7.57
N ARG A 288 -4.47 35.58 -8.25
CA ARG A 288 -5.41 36.71 -8.18
C ARG A 288 -6.80 36.35 -8.71
N VAL A 289 -6.86 35.59 -9.81
CA VAL A 289 -8.12 35.12 -10.40
C VAL A 289 -8.81 34.11 -9.49
N ALA A 290 -8.03 33.18 -8.91
CA ALA A 290 -8.52 32.22 -7.93
C ALA A 290 -9.10 32.93 -6.71
N ALA A 291 -8.37 33.87 -6.10
CA ALA A 291 -8.82 34.62 -4.93
C ALA A 291 -10.09 35.43 -5.20
N GLN A 292 -10.19 36.09 -6.37
CA GLN A 292 -11.41 36.80 -6.77
C GLN A 292 -12.61 35.86 -6.94
N ALA A 293 -12.41 34.71 -7.57
CA ALA A 293 -13.46 33.71 -7.72
C ALA A 293 -13.85 33.07 -6.38
N GLN A 294 -12.88 32.84 -5.49
CA GLN A 294 -13.09 32.31 -4.14
C GLN A 294 -13.87 33.28 -3.27
N ALA A 295 -13.60 34.59 -3.35
CA ALA A 295 -14.37 35.61 -2.65
C ALA A 295 -15.84 35.66 -3.12
N GLY A 296 -16.07 35.47 -4.43
CA GLY A 296 -17.43 35.31 -4.97
C GLY A 296 -18.09 33.96 -4.64
N ALA A 297 -17.29 32.91 -4.46
CA ALA A 297 -17.75 31.55 -4.10
C ALA A 297 -17.85 31.31 -2.59
N ALA A 298 -17.27 32.18 -1.75
CA ALA A 298 -17.33 32.11 -0.30
C ALA A 298 -18.76 32.25 0.25
N ALA A 299 -19.70 32.70 -0.59
CA ALA A 299 -21.13 32.71 -0.33
C ALA A 299 -21.89 31.52 -0.94
N GLY A 300 -21.20 30.51 -1.50
CA GLY A 300 -21.77 29.47 -2.36
C GLY A 300 -21.57 28.00 -1.92
N PRO A 301 -22.25 27.04 -2.58
CA PRO A 301 -22.36 25.62 -2.22
C PRO A 301 -21.31 24.67 -2.86
N CYS A 302 -20.16 25.20 -3.30
CA CYS A 302 -19.15 24.44 -4.06
C CYS A 302 -17.76 24.51 -3.40
N LEU A 303 -16.89 23.55 -3.70
CA LEU A 303 -15.50 23.54 -3.24
C LEU A 303 -14.56 23.91 -4.40
N LEU A 304 -13.97 25.12 -4.37
CA LEU A 304 -12.95 25.55 -5.31
C LEU A 304 -11.54 25.21 -4.79
N LEU A 305 -10.78 24.43 -5.56
CA LEU A 305 -9.42 23.99 -5.28
C LEU A 305 -8.46 24.58 -6.32
N ASP A 306 -7.75 25.62 -5.92
CA ASP A 306 -6.70 26.25 -6.71
C ASP A 306 -5.30 25.75 -6.32
N ARG A 307 -4.26 26.35 -6.88
CA ARG A 307 -2.87 25.96 -6.59
C ARG A 307 -2.52 26.13 -5.11
N ALA A 308 -2.94 27.23 -4.49
CA ALA A 308 -2.62 27.53 -3.10
C ALA A 308 -3.35 26.58 -2.15
N GLY A 309 -4.64 26.33 -2.38
CA GLY A 309 -5.44 25.38 -1.62
C GLY A 309 -4.90 23.95 -1.69
N LEU A 310 -4.47 23.49 -2.87
CA LEU A 310 -3.84 22.18 -3.03
C LEU A 310 -2.44 22.10 -2.41
N ALA A 311 -1.67 23.19 -2.44
CA ALA A 311 -0.38 23.24 -1.76
C ALA A 311 -0.53 23.17 -0.23
N ALA A 312 -1.56 23.81 0.31
CA ALA A 312 -1.86 23.80 1.74
C ALA A 312 -2.37 22.43 2.22
N ARG A 313 -3.20 21.74 1.42
CA ARG A 313 -3.87 20.49 1.80
C ARG A 313 -3.18 19.21 1.31
N GLY A 314 -2.33 19.31 0.28
CA GLY A 314 -1.68 18.16 -0.35
C GLY A 314 -2.63 17.30 -1.18
N ALA A 315 -2.53 15.98 -1.05
CA ALA A 315 -3.46 15.03 -1.68
C ALA A 315 -4.82 15.06 -0.95
N LEU A 316 -5.90 14.86 -1.70
CA LEU A 316 -7.26 14.90 -1.17
C LEU A 316 -8.00 13.61 -1.48
N ALA A 317 -8.76 13.12 -0.50
CA ALA A 317 -9.78 12.10 -0.63
C ALA A 317 -11.14 12.72 -0.31
N LEU A 318 -12.09 12.56 -1.23
CA LEU A 318 -13.38 13.20 -1.20
C LEU A 318 -14.47 12.13 -1.31
N SER A 319 -15.46 12.20 -0.42
CA SER A 319 -16.66 11.35 -0.47
C SER A 319 -17.92 12.19 -0.38
N GLY A 320 -18.82 12.00 -1.34
CA GLY A 320 -20.14 12.64 -1.34
C GLY A 320 -21.10 11.82 -0.48
N LYS A 321 -21.75 12.42 0.51
CA LYS A 321 -22.78 11.79 1.35
C LYS A 321 -24.00 12.71 1.41
N GLY A 322 -24.98 12.45 0.53
CA GLY A 322 -26.11 13.36 0.30
C GLY A 322 -25.64 14.78 -0.03
N ASP A 323 -25.98 15.75 0.82
CA ASP A 323 -25.61 17.16 0.65
C ASP A 323 -24.28 17.53 1.31
N ARG A 324 -23.61 16.57 1.96
CA ARG A 324 -22.35 16.81 2.66
C ARG A 324 -21.18 16.21 1.88
N LEU A 325 -20.14 17.03 1.67
CA LEU A 325 -18.85 16.57 1.19
C LEU A 325 -17.93 16.27 2.37
N VAL A 326 -17.47 15.03 2.48
CA VAL A 326 -16.42 14.65 3.43
C VAL A 326 -15.08 14.82 2.73
N VAL A 327 -14.23 15.67 3.30
CA VAL A 327 -12.90 15.98 2.77
C VAL A 327 -11.85 15.49 3.74
N GLU A 328 -11.04 14.54 3.30
CA GLU A 328 -9.85 14.08 4.02
C GLU A 328 -8.61 14.56 3.26
N ASP A 329 -7.75 15.31 3.93
CA ASP A 329 -6.52 15.83 3.35
C ASP A 329 -5.27 15.15 3.94
N ALA A 330 -4.21 15.08 3.16
CA ALA A 330 -2.96 14.44 3.57
C ALA A 330 -2.25 15.20 4.71
N THR A 331 -2.67 16.44 4.97
CA THR A 331 -2.09 17.34 5.97
C THR A 331 -2.82 17.36 7.30
N ALA A 332 -4.07 16.91 7.42
CA ALA A 332 -4.83 16.91 8.68
C ALA A 332 -4.10 16.12 9.78
N GLY A 333 -3.48 14.99 9.45
CA GLY A 333 -2.63 14.23 10.38
C GLY A 333 -1.21 14.81 10.58
N ARG A 334 -0.80 15.80 9.79
CA ARG A 334 0.52 16.46 9.86
C ARG A 334 0.47 17.85 10.50
N ALA A 335 -0.67 18.53 10.48
CA ALA A 335 -0.88 19.85 11.07
C ALA A 335 -0.76 19.84 12.61
N ALA A 336 -0.99 18.69 13.24
CA ALA A 336 -0.79 18.50 14.68
C ALA A 336 0.68 18.28 15.11
N ARG A 337 1.66 18.40 14.20
CA ARG A 337 3.07 18.18 14.54
C ARG A 337 3.70 19.44 15.12
N LEU A 338 3.94 19.42 16.44
CA LEU A 338 4.52 20.50 17.26
C LEU A 338 5.81 21.14 16.71
N TRP A 339 6.56 20.44 15.86
CA TRP A 339 7.84 20.91 15.32
C TRP A 339 7.76 21.61 13.95
N ARG A 340 6.57 21.77 13.36
CA ARG A 340 6.39 22.77 12.30
C ARG A 340 6.03 24.08 12.99
N GLY A 341 6.96 25.04 12.97
CA GLY A 341 6.66 26.41 13.39
C GLY A 341 5.40 26.89 12.66
N ALA A 342 4.49 27.52 13.40
CA ALA A 342 3.30 28.14 12.86
C ALA A 342 3.72 29.08 11.71
N GLY A 343 3.47 28.65 10.47
CA GLY A 343 3.64 29.51 9.31
C GLY A 343 2.62 30.63 9.47
N ALA A 344 3.12 31.84 9.72
CA ALA A 344 2.38 33.05 10.02
C ALA A 344 1.12 33.19 9.14
N VAL A 345 -0.05 33.10 9.78
CA VAL A 345 -1.26 33.76 9.29
C VAL A 345 -1.13 35.20 9.77
N SER A 346 -0.64 36.08 8.89
CA SER A 346 -0.62 37.53 9.12
C SER A 346 -1.67 38.22 8.26
N GLY A 347 -2.59 38.92 8.91
CA GLY A 347 -3.38 40.04 8.37
C GLY A 347 -4.70 39.64 7.68
N ALA A 348 -5.85 40.25 7.98
CA ALA A 348 -6.07 41.51 8.67
C ALA A 348 -7.46 41.54 9.33
N ASP A 349 -7.50 42.06 10.55
CA ASP A 349 -8.64 42.76 11.12
C ASP A 349 -8.70 44.15 10.47
N GLU A 350 -9.83 44.46 9.82
CA GLU A 350 -10.60 45.71 9.87
C GLU A 350 -11.90 45.54 9.07
#